data_AF-A0A8J8TII1-F1
#
_entry.id   AF-A0A8J8TII1-F1
#
_cell.length_a   1.000
_cell.length_b   1.000
_cell.length_c   1.000
_cell.angle_alpha   90.00
_cell.angle_beta   90.00
_cell.angle_gamma   90.00
#
_symmetry.space_group_name_H-M   'P 1'
#
loop_
_entity.id
_entity.type
_entity.pdbx_description
1 polymer ?
#
loop_
_entity_poly.entity_id
_entity_poly.type
_entity_poly.pdbx_seq_one_letter_code
_entity_poly.pdbx_strand_id
1 'polypeptide(L)'
;VDVNKLVNEFSTYLQSNGWKVQQKVEGNKAILQAQKGGILRDIIAADRALTFTFENTPQGLKVTAGIGKWIQNLAVTAIEVLLLSELFLVVDVPEMLWNVHVESELMKKIDQLVASA
;
A
#
# COMPACT_ATOMS: atom_id res chain seq x y z
N VAL A 1 -0.22 15.81 -9.45
CA VAL A 1 0.62 14.85 -8.71
C VAL A 1 1.24 13.86 -9.69
N ASP A 2 2.57 13.72 -9.65
CA ASP A 2 3.26 12.66 -10.40
C ASP A 2 3.19 11.36 -9.57
N VAL A 3 2.43 10.38 -10.06
CA VAL A 3 2.20 9.10 -9.35
C VAL A 3 3.47 8.28 -9.26
N ASN A 4 4.30 8.28 -10.31
CA ASN A 4 5.54 7.52 -10.31
C ASN A 4 6.51 8.08 -9.26
N LYS A 5 6.68 9.41 -9.22
CA LYS A 5 7.52 10.07 -8.21
C LYS A 5 7.02 9.77 -6.79
N LEU A 6 5.74 9.98 -6.53
CA LEU A 6 5.14 9.74 -5.21
C LEU A 6 5.35 8.30 -4.72
N VAL A 7 5.08 7.32 -5.59
CA VAL A 7 5.17 5.89 -5.26
C VAL A 7 6.62 5.50 -4.98
N ASN A 8 7.58 6.03 -5.75
CA ASN A 8 9.01 5.80 -5.51
C ASN A 8 9.48 6.40 -4.17
N GLU A 9 9.05 7.61 -3.83
CA GLU A 9 9.38 8.26 -2.55
C GLU A 9 8.77 7.50 -1.37
N PHE A 10 7.51 7.08 -1.49
CA PHE A 10 6.83 6.31 -0.45
C PHE A 10 7.45 4.91 -0.27
N SER A 11 7.82 4.23 -1.36
CA SER A 11 8.56 2.97 -1.32
C SER A 11 9.92 3.14 -0.63
N THR A 12 10.65 4.20 -0.96
CA THR A 12 11.94 4.51 -0.32
C THR A 12 11.79 4.73 1.19
N TYR A 13 10.74 5.46 1.59
CA TYR A 13 10.41 5.65 3.00
C TYR A 13 10.10 4.32 3.70
N LEU A 14 9.27 3.47 3.09
CA LEU A 14 8.93 2.17 3.67
C LEU A 14 10.17 1.27 3.80
N GLN A 15 10.98 1.18 2.74
CA GLN A 15 12.21 0.39 2.76
C GLN A 15 13.19 0.87 3.84
N SER A 16 13.36 2.19 4.02
CA SER A 16 14.21 2.74 5.08
C SER A 16 13.69 2.46 6.49
N ASN A 17 12.40 2.19 6.63
CA ASN A 17 11.75 1.79 7.88
C ASN A 17 11.64 0.26 8.05
N GLY A 18 12.42 -0.51 7.29
CA GLY A 18 12.55 -1.96 7.43
C GLY A 18 11.40 -2.77 6.81
N TRP A 19 10.62 -2.16 5.90
CA TRP A 19 9.59 -2.88 5.17
C TRP A 19 10.18 -3.54 3.92
N LYS A 20 9.71 -4.76 3.63
CA LYS A 20 9.82 -5.37 2.31
C LYS A 20 8.72 -4.78 1.42
N VAL A 21 9.08 -4.25 0.26
CA VAL A 21 8.16 -3.53 -0.62
C VAL A 21 8.25 -4.08 -2.04
N GLN A 22 7.12 -4.16 -2.72
CA GLN A 22 7.05 -4.27 -4.18
C GLN A 22 6.03 -3.26 -4.72
N GLN A 23 6.25 -2.77 -5.93
CA GLN A 23 5.38 -1.78 -6.53
C GLN A 23 5.27 -1.97 -8.04
N LYS A 24 4.20 -1.45 -8.61
CA LYS A 24 4.01 -1.34 -10.05
C LYS A 24 3.29 -0.03 -10.36
N VAL A 25 3.77 0.66 -11.39
CA VAL A 25 3.18 1.92 -11.89
C VAL A 25 2.79 1.70 -13.35
N GLU A 26 1.55 2.01 -13.70
CA GLU A 26 1.04 1.98 -15.08
C GLU A 26 0.27 3.28 -15.35
N GLY A 27 0.89 4.20 -16.10
CA GLY A 27 0.30 5.49 -16.44
C GLY A 27 0.00 6.35 -15.21
N ASN A 28 -1.27 6.65 -14.98
CA ASN A 28 -1.75 7.44 -13.84
C ASN A 28 -2.19 6.58 -12.64
N LYS A 29 -1.88 5.28 -12.67
CA LYS A 29 -2.23 4.32 -11.61
C LYS A 29 -0.98 3.66 -11.05
N ALA A 30 -1.06 3.25 -9.79
CA ALA A 30 -0.04 2.42 -9.20
C ALA A 30 -0.61 1.51 -8.10
N ILE A 31 0.14 0.47 -7.81
CA ILE A 31 -0.06 -0.39 -6.66
C ILE A 31 1.28 -0.58 -5.94
N LEU A 32 1.24 -0.53 -4.62
CA LEU A 32 2.38 -0.81 -3.75
C LEU A 32 1.94 -1.81 -2.68
N GLN A 33 2.71 -2.87 -2.50
CA GLN A 33 2.53 -3.83 -1.41
C GLN A 33 3.70 -3.76 -0.45
N ALA A 34 3.40 -3.72 0.85
CA ALA A 34 4.38 -3.62 1.92
C ALA A 34 4.17 -4.70 2.99
N GLN A 35 5.26 -5.38 3.35
CA GLN A 35 5.33 -6.34 4.44
C GLN A 35 6.36 -5.86 5.46
N LYS A 36 6.00 -5.79 6.75
CA LYS A 36 6.96 -5.60 7.83
C LYS A 36 7.20 -6.94 8.53
N GLY A 37 8.45 -7.32 8.74
CA GLY A 37 8.77 -8.44 9.63
C GLY A 37 8.43 -8.11 11.09
N GLY A 38 8.31 -9.13 11.94
CA GLY A 38 8.02 -8.98 13.37
C GLY A 38 6.52 -9.06 13.70
N ILE A 39 6.01 -8.11 14.50
CA ILE A 39 4.61 -8.06 15.01
C ILE A 39 3.57 -8.32 13.91
N LEU A 40 3.80 -7.83 12.69
CA LEU A 40 2.92 -8.09 11.56
C LEU A 40 2.94 -9.57 11.13
N ARG A 41 4.05 -10.30 11.16
CA ARG A 41 4.08 -11.75 10.86
C ARG A 41 3.44 -12.61 11.97
N ASP A 42 3.37 -12.09 13.18
CA ASP A 42 2.81 -12.79 14.35
C ASP A 42 1.31 -12.50 14.57
N ILE A 43 0.81 -11.36 14.07
CA ILE A 43 -0.61 -10.96 14.11
C ILE A 43 -1.30 -11.24 12.77
N ILE A 44 -0.60 -11.00 11.66
CA ILE A 44 -1.11 -11.09 10.30
C ILE A 44 -0.44 -12.31 9.65
N ALA A 45 -1.23 -13.24 9.09
CA ALA A 45 -0.69 -14.43 8.41
C ALA A 45 0.47 -14.07 7.46
N ALA A 46 1.52 -14.90 7.43
CA ALA A 46 2.80 -14.58 6.78
C ALA A 46 2.70 -14.28 5.27
N ASP A 47 1.56 -14.58 4.66
CA ASP A 47 1.23 -14.35 3.25
C ASP A 47 0.49 -13.03 2.99
N ARG A 48 0.23 -12.20 4.01
CA ARG A 48 -0.51 -10.94 3.87
C ARG A 48 0.42 -9.72 3.69
N ALA A 49 -0.16 -8.63 3.18
CA ALA A 49 0.53 -7.37 2.89
C ALA A 49 -0.42 -6.18 3.02
N LEU A 50 0.10 -5.05 3.52
CA LEU A 50 -0.56 -3.76 3.31
C LEU A 50 -0.45 -3.42 1.83
N THR A 51 -1.59 -3.16 1.22
CA THR A 51 -1.69 -2.86 -0.20
C THR A 51 -2.26 -1.46 -0.36
N PHE A 52 -1.52 -0.61 -1.07
CA PHE A 52 -1.89 0.74 -1.42
C PHE A 52 -2.16 0.81 -2.90
N THR A 53 -3.28 1.42 -3.28
CA THR A 53 -3.63 1.72 -4.65
C THR A 53 -3.69 3.22 -4.85
N PHE A 54 -3.11 3.69 -5.96
CA PHE A 54 -3.00 5.09 -6.30
C PHE A 54 -3.67 5.30 -7.65
N GLU A 55 -4.61 6.23 -7.73
CA GLU A 55 -5.30 6.59 -8.95
C GLU A 55 -5.34 8.11 -9.08
N ASN A 56 -4.58 8.68 -10.00
CA ASN A 56 -4.63 10.11 -10.28
C ASN A 56 -5.75 10.40 -11.29
N THR A 57 -6.86 10.91 -10.77
CA THR A 57 -8.08 11.22 -11.53
C THR A 57 -8.17 12.72 -11.79
N PRO A 58 -9.05 13.20 -12.70
CA PRO A 58 -9.30 14.63 -12.88
C PRO A 58 -9.76 15.35 -11.59
N GLN A 59 -10.35 14.63 -10.64
CA GLN A 59 -10.81 15.14 -9.34
C GLN A 59 -9.69 15.18 -8.29
N GLY A 60 -8.52 14.61 -8.59
CA GLY A 60 -7.38 14.52 -7.67
C GLY A 60 -6.83 13.10 -7.55
N LEU A 61 -5.82 12.97 -6.70
CA LEU A 61 -5.23 11.69 -6.34
C LEU A 61 -6.14 10.96 -5.35
N LYS A 62 -6.65 9.80 -5.73
CA LYS A 62 -7.28 8.86 -4.82
C LYS A 62 -6.24 7.84 -4.37
N VAL A 63 -6.14 7.64 -3.06
CA VAL A 63 -5.30 6.60 -2.46
C VAL A 63 -6.19 5.70 -1.60
N THR A 64 -6.15 4.39 -1.83
CA THR A 64 -6.86 3.41 -0.99
C THR A 64 -5.83 2.49 -0.35
N ALA A 65 -6.02 2.17 0.93
CA ALA A 65 -5.19 1.23 1.67
C ALA A 65 -6.06 0.08 2.20
N GLY A 66 -5.49 -1.11 2.30
CA GLY A 66 -6.12 -2.27 2.91
C GLY A 66 -5.17 -3.45 3.03
N ILE A 67 -5.67 -4.56 3.56
CA ILE A 67 -4.88 -5.77 3.80
C ILE A 67 -5.34 -6.88 2.85
N GLY A 68 -4.42 -7.25 1.97
CA GLY A 68 -4.61 -8.33 1.01
C GLY A 68 -3.53 -9.38 1.12
N LYS A 69 -3.63 -10.40 0.27
CA LYS A 69 -2.52 -11.34 0.06
C LYS A 69 -1.36 -10.65 -0.65
N TRP A 70 -0.14 -11.03 -0.29
CA TRP A 70 1.05 -10.66 -1.05
C TRP A 70 0.99 -11.32 -2.43
N ILE A 71 0.95 -10.50 -3.47
CA ILE A 71 0.83 -10.97 -4.85
C ILE A 71 2.20 -11.41 -5.32
N GLN A 72 2.33 -12.67 -5.70
CA GLN A 72 3.54 -13.16 -6.35
C GLN A 72 3.60 -12.60 -7.77
N ASN A 73 4.76 -12.09 -8.19
CA ASN A 73 5.01 -11.58 -9.55
C ASN A 73 4.16 -10.35 -9.93
N LEU A 74 4.02 -9.37 -9.03
CA LEU A 74 3.24 -8.15 -9.26
C LEU A 74 3.56 -7.45 -10.60
N ALA A 75 4.81 -7.51 -11.06
CA ALA A 75 5.25 -6.90 -12.33
C ALA A 75 4.42 -7.35 -13.56
N VAL A 76 4.01 -8.62 -13.60
CA VAL A 76 3.24 -9.17 -14.74
C VAL A 76 1.73 -9.14 -14.51
N THR A 77 1.27 -8.77 -13.32
CA THR A 77 -0.16 -8.70 -12.97
C THR A 77 -0.77 -7.39 -13.49
N ALA A 78 -1.94 -7.45 -14.14
CA ALA A 78 -2.67 -6.27 -14.60
C ALA A 78 -3.23 -5.48 -13.39
N ILE A 79 -3.01 -4.16 -13.35
CA ILE A 79 -3.42 -3.31 -12.23
C ILE A 79 -4.95 -3.21 -12.10
N GLU A 80 -5.70 -3.23 -13.20
CA GLU A 80 -7.17 -3.13 -13.18
C GLU A 80 -7.81 -4.24 -12.35
N VAL A 81 -7.30 -5.47 -12.45
CA VAL A 81 -7.82 -6.63 -11.71
C VAL A 81 -7.60 -6.44 -10.20
N LEU A 82 -6.48 -5.82 -9.82
CA LEU A 82 -6.14 -5.60 -8.42
C LEU A 82 -6.95 -4.46 -7.81
N LEU A 83 -7.23 -3.41 -8.58
CA LEU A 83 -8.10 -2.31 -8.15
C LEU A 83 -9.55 -2.73 -7.93
N LEU A 84 -10.02 -3.75 -8.66
CA LEU A 84 -11.36 -4.33 -8.50
C LEU A 84 -11.43 -5.40 -7.41
N SER A 85 -10.30 -5.82 -6.84
CA SER A 85 -10.27 -6.86 -5.81
C SER A 85 -10.67 -6.29 -4.45
N GLU A 86 -11.38 -7.08 -3.64
CA GLU A 86 -11.69 -6.72 -2.26
C GLU A 86 -10.39 -6.73 -1.44
N LEU A 87 -9.90 -5.53 -1.09
CA LEU A 87 -8.70 -5.32 -0.27
C LEU A 87 -8.95 -5.52 1.23
N PHE A 88 -10.13 -5.98 1.62
CA PHE A 88 -10.56 -6.04 3.02
C PHE A 88 -10.89 -7.47 3.41
N LEU A 89 -10.02 -8.06 4.23
CA LEU A 89 -10.29 -9.33 4.89
C LEU A 89 -10.90 -9.09 6.26
N VAL A 90 -11.81 -9.96 6.68
CA VAL A 90 -12.31 -9.99 8.07
C VAL A 90 -11.12 -10.39 8.98
N VAL A 91 -10.76 -9.50 9.89
CA VAL A 91 -9.64 -9.66 10.84
C VAL A 91 -10.13 -9.51 12.28
N ASP A 92 -9.43 -10.12 13.23
CA ASP A 92 -9.77 -10.05 14.66
C ASP A 92 -9.56 -8.64 15.24
N VAL A 93 -10.25 -8.31 16.35
CA VAL A 93 -10.26 -6.95 16.95
C VAL A 93 -8.87 -6.36 17.25
N PRO A 94 -7.91 -7.12 17.82
CA PRO A 94 -6.56 -6.59 18.05
C PRO A 94 -5.80 -6.29 16.74
N GLU A 95 -5.97 -7.13 15.72
CA GLU A 95 -5.38 -6.95 14.39
C GLU A 95 -5.97 -5.70 13.74
N MET A 96 -7.29 -5.47 13.83
CA MET A 96 -7.95 -4.25 13.33
C MET A 96 -7.35 -2.97 13.89
N LEU A 97 -7.14 -2.87 15.21
CA LEU A 97 -6.64 -1.63 15.84
C LEU A 97 -5.21 -1.30 15.42
N TRP A 98 -4.35 -2.31 15.31
CA TRP A 98 -2.99 -2.14 14.79
C TRP A 98 -3.01 -1.68 13.34
N ASN A 99 -3.86 -2.31 12.51
CA ASN A 99 -4.00 -1.97 11.10
C ASN A 99 -4.45 -0.53 10.92
N VAL A 100 -5.49 -0.11 11.65
CA VAL A 100 -5.98 1.29 11.63
C VAL A 100 -4.88 2.27 12.04
N HIS A 101 -4.10 1.96 13.08
CA HIS A 101 -3.01 2.83 13.52
C HIS A 101 -1.92 2.96 12.45
N VAL A 102 -1.43 1.83 11.92
CA VAL A 102 -0.37 1.81 10.91
C VAL A 102 -0.84 2.44 9.59
N GLU A 103 -2.04 2.10 9.12
CA GLU A 103 -2.66 2.69 7.93
C GLU A 103 -2.79 4.21 8.10
N SER A 104 -3.29 4.70 9.24
CA SER A 104 -3.38 6.14 9.50
C SER A 104 -2.02 6.84 9.42
N GLU A 105 -0.98 6.30 10.05
CA GLU A 105 0.36 6.91 10.01
C GLU A 105 0.95 6.90 8.58
N LEU A 106 0.75 5.82 7.83
CA LEU A 106 1.21 5.71 6.45
C LEU A 106 0.43 6.63 5.50
N MET A 107 -0.88 6.78 5.69
CA MET A 107 -1.70 7.73 4.93
C MET A 107 -1.29 9.17 5.18
N LYS A 108 -1.06 9.55 6.45
CA LYS A 108 -0.48 10.88 6.79
C LYS A 108 0.87 11.09 6.11
N LYS A 109 1.70 10.05 6.01
CA LYS A 109 2.99 10.15 5.32
C LYS A 109 2.81 10.40 3.82
N ILE A 110 1.83 9.77 3.18
CA ILE A 110 1.48 10.02 1.78
C ILE A 110 1.01 11.48 1.61
N ASP A 111 0.15 11.98 2.50
CA ASP A 111 -0.29 13.38 2.46
C ASP A 111 0.88 14.36 2.56
N GLN A 112 1.84 14.10 3.44
CA GLN A 112 3.06 14.91 3.56
C GLN A 112 3.90 14.90 2.28
N LEU A 113 4.07 13.74 1.65
CA LEU A 113 4.81 13.62 0.39
C LEU A 113 4.11 14.39 -0.73
N VAL A 114 2.79 14.27 -0.84
CA VAL A 114 1.97 15.01 -1.82
C VAL A 114 2.07 16.51 -1.60
N ALA A 115 2.03 17.00 -0.36
CA ALA A 115 2.13 18.42 -0.05
C ALA A 115 3.53 19.01 -0.31
N SER A 116 4.56 18.17 -0.34
CA SER A 116 5.95 18.57 -0.59
C SER A 116 6.39 18.47 -2.06
N ALA A 117 5.54 17.92 -2.93
CA ALA A 117 5.82 17.63 -4.33
C ALA A 117 5.44 18.78 -5.27
#